data_AF-E6N356-F1
#
_entry.id   AF-E6N356-F1
#
_cell.length_a   1.000
_cell.length_b   1.000
_cell.length_c   1.000
_cell.angle_alpha   90.00
_cell.angle_beta   90.00
_cell.angle_gamma   90.00
#
_symmetry.space_group_name_H-M   'P 1'
#
loop_
_entity.id
_entity.type
_entity.pdbx_description
1 polymer ?
#
loop_
_entity_poly.entity_id
_entity_poly.type
_entity_poly.pdbx_seq_one_letter_code
_entity_poly.pdbx_strand_id
1 'polypeptide(L)'
;MKRYPFVCTNCGAEYMLQAWKAVCPNCGAEFTLEAKPEKPLKSSAAPQIIGAAALLGYVVSSFFFPGVLSVIGQGLGPVAMGAMALLALLMLTGSYIFIGTALLLSLTILVYHLLWLSAEGLPGLVLAAATAIGSGMALSRIRLHGRRKAKETDARTMPEYSGWGAPRGDAEKP
;
A
#
# COMPACT_ATOMS: atom_id res chain seq x y z
N MET A 1 24.61 4.90 11.92
CA MET A 1 23.94 4.68 13.22
C MET A 1 22.43 4.59 12.98
N LYS A 2 21.75 3.57 13.52
CA LYS A 2 20.28 3.42 13.37
C LYS A 2 19.56 4.41 14.30
N ARG A 3 18.50 5.06 13.79
CA ARG A 3 17.65 6.01 14.53
C ARG A 3 16.28 5.37 14.71
N TYR A 4 15.63 5.64 15.84
CA TYR A 4 14.30 5.11 16.12
C TYR A 4 13.32 6.27 16.41
N PRO A 5 12.06 6.16 15.97
CA PRO A 5 11.01 7.10 16.35
C PRO A 5 10.61 6.86 17.81
N PHE A 6 10.65 7.92 18.60
CA PHE A 6 10.22 7.92 19.99
C PHE A 6 9.13 8.98 20.21
N VAL A 7 8.23 8.72 21.16
CA VAL A 7 7.19 9.67 21.59
C VAL A 7 7.38 9.93 23.08
N CYS A 8 7.43 11.21 23.48
CA CYS A 8 7.49 11.56 24.90
C CYS A 8 6.13 11.29 25.55
N THR A 9 6.07 10.45 26.59
CA THR A 9 4.81 10.14 27.28
C THR A 9 4.24 11.30 28.08
N ASN A 10 5.04 12.33 28.40
CA ASN A 10 4.61 13.48 29.18
C ASN A 10 3.99 14.60 28.32
N CYS A 11 4.64 14.97 27.20
CA CYS A 11 4.16 16.06 26.33
C CYS A 11 3.62 15.59 24.96
N GLY A 12 3.70 14.30 24.64
CA GLY A 12 3.23 13.73 23.38
C GLY A 12 4.07 14.09 22.14
N ALA A 13 5.14 14.87 22.30
CA ALA A 13 5.98 15.27 21.19
C ALA A 13 6.78 14.09 20.61
N GLU A 14 6.82 13.99 19.28
CA GLU A 14 7.52 12.93 18.54
C GLU A 14 8.94 13.39 18.15
N TYR A 15 9.94 12.54 18.38
CA TYR A 15 11.34 12.81 18.05
C TYR A 15 12.04 11.59 17.43
N MET A 16 13.02 11.85 16.55
CA MET A 16 13.98 10.83 16.10
C MET A 16 15.23 10.88 16.95
N LEU A 17 15.35 9.95 17.89
CA LEU A 17 16.50 9.90 18.80
C LEU A 17 17.38 8.68 18.49
N GLN A 18 18.67 8.83 18.78
CA GLN A 18 19.56 7.68 18.88
C GLN A 18 19.15 6.89 20.13
N ALA A 19 19.17 5.56 20.04
CA ALA A 19 18.59 4.63 21.03
C ALA A 19 19.04 4.78 22.50
N TRP A 20 20.00 5.66 22.78
CA TRP A 20 20.62 5.88 24.09
C TRP A 20 20.25 7.23 24.73
N LYS A 21 19.49 8.11 24.05
CA LYS A 21 19.12 9.43 24.60
C LYS A 21 17.69 9.43 25.13
N ALA A 22 17.56 9.51 26.46
CA ALA A 22 16.30 9.34 27.19
C ALA A 22 15.60 10.66 27.58
N VAL A 23 16.11 11.83 27.19
CA VAL A 23 15.57 13.14 27.65
C VAL A 23 14.74 13.81 26.54
N CYS A 24 13.51 14.19 26.86
CA CYS A 24 12.67 14.97 25.95
C CYS A 24 13.20 16.42 25.82
N PRO A 25 13.47 16.93 24.60
CA PRO A 25 13.97 18.29 24.43
C PRO A 25 12.93 19.40 24.68
N ASN A 26 11.63 19.09 24.69
CA ASN A 26 10.57 20.08 24.93
C ASN A 26 10.24 20.27 26.42
N CYS A 27 10.08 19.19 27.17
CA CYS A 27 9.70 19.27 28.58
C CYS A 27 10.84 18.87 29.55
N GLY A 28 12.01 18.48 29.05
CA GLY A 28 13.15 18.07 29.88
C GLY A 28 12.93 16.76 30.65
N ALA A 29 11.82 16.05 30.44
CA ALA A 29 11.52 14.82 31.15
C ALA A 29 12.50 13.71 30.76
N GLU A 30 13.20 13.15 31.74
CA GLU A 30 14.09 12.00 31.60
C GLU A 30 13.26 10.71 31.58
N PHE A 31 13.61 9.76 30.69
CA PHE A 31 13.09 8.38 30.61
C PHE A 31 11.62 8.17 30.20
N THR A 32 11.09 8.97 29.25
CA THR A 32 9.68 8.86 28.80
C THR A 32 9.52 8.55 27.31
N LEU A 33 10.47 7.82 26.71
CA LEU A 33 10.50 7.60 25.27
C LEU A 33 10.24 6.13 24.95
N GLU A 34 9.02 5.82 24.50
CA GLU A 34 8.67 4.48 24.02
C GLU A 34 9.09 4.33 22.55
N ALA A 35 9.82 3.25 22.25
CA ALA A 35 10.16 2.89 20.87
C ALA A 35 8.88 2.50 20.15
N LYS A 36 8.50 3.24 19.10
CA LYS A 36 7.34 2.89 18.29
C LYS A 36 7.62 1.52 17.65
N PRO A 37 6.82 0.48 17.92
CA PRO A 37 7.11 -0.86 17.42
C PRO A 37 7.08 -0.83 15.89
N GLU A 38 8.26 -1.00 15.27
CA GLU A 38 8.37 -1.31 13.85
C GLU A 38 7.76 -2.69 13.64
N LYS A 39 6.45 -2.75 13.36
CA LYS A 39 5.82 -4.00 12.95
C LYS A 39 6.51 -4.46 11.65
N PRO A 40 7.26 -5.58 11.66
CA PRO A 40 7.80 -6.11 10.43
C PRO A 40 6.61 -6.45 9.54
N LEU A 41 6.58 -5.87 8.34
CA LEU A 41 5.62 -6.25 7.31
C LEU A 41 5.97 -7.68 6.93
N LYS A 42 5.23 -8.63 7.50
CA LYS A 42 5.25 -10.04 7.12
C LYS A 42 5.19 -10.07 5.59
N SER A 43 6.17 -10.72 4.99
CA SER A 43 6.30 -10.97 3.55
C SER A 43 5.14 -11.85 3.07
N SER A 44 3.92 -11.31 3.08
CA SER A 44 2.79 -11.89 2.39
C SER A 44 3.07 -11.74 0.89
N ALA A 45 2.80 -12.81 0.13
CA ALA A 45 2.88 -12.83 -1.32
C ALA A 45 2.37 -11.50 -1.86
N ALA A 46 3.18 -10.82 -2.69
CA ALA A 46 2.92 -9.45 -3.07
C ALA A 46 1.50 -9.38 -3.69
N PRO A 47 0.57 -8.60 -3.13
CA PRO A 47 -0.85 -8.61 -3.54
C PRO A 47 -1.07 -8.36 -5.04
N GLN A 48 -0.10 -7.70 -5.69
CA GLN A 48 -0.04 -7.56 -7.15
C GLN A 48 0.07 -8.89 -7.90
N ILE A 49 0.73 -9.92 -7.34
CA ILE A 49 0.83 -11.26 -7.93
C ILE A 49 -0.53 -11.95 -7.92
N ILE A 50 -1.27 -11.86 -6.81
CA ILE A 50 -2.62 -12.42 -6.72
C ILE A 50 -3.53 -11.73 -7.74
N GLY A 51 -3.48 -10.39 -7.81
CA GLY A 51 -4.25 -9.63 -8.78
C GLY A 51 -3.93 -9.99 -10.23
N ALA A 52 -2.63 -10.07 -10.57
CA ALA A 52 -2.17 -10.43 -11.90
C ALA A 52 -2.53 -11.88 -12.28
N ALA A 53 -2.36 -12.83 -11.36
CA ALA A 53 -2.71 -14.23 -11.59
C ALA A 53 -4.22 -14.42 -11.80
N ALA A 54 -5.05 -13.72 -11.01
CA ALA A 54 -6.50 -13.74 -11.20
C ALA A 54 -6.91 -13.13 -12.54
N LEU A 55 -6.28 -12.02 -12.96
CA LEU A 55 -6.57 -11.38 -14.24
C LEU A 55 -6.14 -12.26 -15.42
N LEU A 56 -4.97 -12.90 -15.35
CA LEU A 56 -4.54 -13.90 -16.34
C LEU A 56 -5.48 -15.11 -16.36
N GLY A 57 -5.88 -15.60 -15.19
CA GLY A 57 -6.86 -16.68 -15.05
C GLY A 57 -8.19 -16.32 -15.72
N TYR A 58 -8.63 -15.06 -15.62
CA TYR A 58 -9.82 -14.57 -16.32
C TYR A 58 -9.65 -14.56 -17.84
N VAL A 59 -8.50 -14.11 -18.36
CA VAL A 59 -8.21 -14.12 -19.80
C VAL A 59 -8.17 -15.55 -20.34
N VAL A 60 -7.45 -16.45 -19.66
CA VAL A 60 -7.32 -17.86 -20.06
C VAL A 60 -8.69 -18.54 -20.03
N SER A 61 -9.44 -18.39 -18.94
CA SER A 61 -10.76 -19.02 -18.83
C SER A 61 -11.76 -18.46 -19.86
N SER A 62 -11.69 -17.18 -20.19
CA SER A 62 -12.49 -16.58 -21.27
C SER A 62 -12.16 -17.14 -22.66
N PHE A 63 -10.93 -17.63 -22.88
CA PHE A 63 -10.53 -18.25 -24.15
C PHE A 63 -11.09 -19.68 -24.29
N PHE A 64 -11.09 -20.45 -23.21
CA PHE A 64 -11.59 -21.83 -23.21
C PHE A 64 -13.12 -21.91 -23.06
N PHE A 65 -13.74 -20.92 -22.41
CA PHE A 65 -15.19 -20.89 -22.13
C PHE A 65 -15.82 -19.58 -22.62
N PRO A 66 -15.86 -19.33 -23.95
CA PRO A 66 -16.29 -18.05 -24.52
C PRO A 66 -17.76 -17.72 -24.24
N GLY A 67 -18.64 -18.71 -24.03
CA GLY A 67 -20.05 -18.49 -23.69
C GLY A 67 -20.31 -18.07 -22.23
N VAL A 68 -19.40 -18.44 -21.33
CA VAL A 68 -19.61 -18.43 -19.86
C VAL A 68 -19.03 -17.16 -19.22
N LEU A 69 -17.95 -16.62 -19.81
CA LEU A 69 -17.11 -15.59 -19.18
C LEU A 69 -16.96 -14.30 -20.01
N SER A 70 -17.31 -14.32 -21.29
CA SER A 70 -16.79 -13.32 -22.22
C SER A 70 -17.74 -12.14 -22.48
N VAL A 71 -17.97 -11.36 -21.43
CA VAL A 71 -18.47 -9.97 -21.57
C VAL A 71 -17.60 -9.19 -22.56
N ILE A 72 -16.28 -9.38 -22.43
CA ILE A 72 -15.25 -8.69 -23.20
C ILE A 72 -14.94 -9.44 -24.51
N GLY A 73 -15.00 -10.78 -24.52
CA GLY A 73 -14.71 -11.58 -25.72
C GLY A 73 -15.80 -11.46 -26.80
N GLN A 74 -17.07 -11.32 -26.43
CA GLN A 74 -18.16 -11.11 -27.40
C GLN A 74 -18.22 -9.68 -27.95
N GLY A 75 -17.79 -8.67 -27.18
CA GLY A 75 -17.88 -7.26 -27.59
C GLY A 75 -16.60 -6.65 -28.18
N LEU A 76 -15.42 -7.06 -27.70
CA LEU A 76 -14.13 -6.42 -28.05
C LEU A 76 -13.12 -7.36 -28.73
N GLY A 77 -13.42 -8.66 -28.78
CA GLY A 77 -12.61 -9.64 -29.51
C GLY A 77 -11.20 -9.88 -28.91
N PRO A 78 -10.30 -10.52 -29.68
CA PRO A 78 -9.00 -10.98 -29.20
C PRO A 78 -8.05 -9.83 -28.79
N VAL A 79 -8.26 -8.63 -29.34
CA VAL A 79 -7.45 -7.44 -29.03
C VAL A 79 -7.61 -7.03 -27.56
N ALA A 80 -8.85 -7.01 -27.04
CA ALA A 80 -9.06 -6.69 -25.63
C ALA A 80 -8.51 -7.77 -24.70
N MET A 81 -8.56 -9.05 -25.10
CA MET A 81 -7.93 -10.12 -24.33
C MET A 81 -6.41 -9.94 -24.26
N GLY A 82 -5.78 -9.58 -25.38
CA GLY A 82 -4.36 -9.24 -25.44
C GLY A 82 -4.01 -8.04 -24.54
N ALA A 83 -4.85 -6.99 -24.56
CA ALA A 83 -4.66 -5.82 -23.70
C ALA A 83 -4.79 -6.16 -22.20
N MET A 84 -5.72 -7.05 -21.82
CA MET A 84 -5.87 -7.52 -20.44
C MET A 84 -4.70 -8.38 -19.98
N ALA A 85 -4.21 -9.28 -20.84
CA ALA A 85 -3.03 -10.08 -20.55
C ALA A 85 -1.80 -9.19 -20.36
N LEU A 86 -1.61 -8.20 -21.26
CA LEU A 86 -0.55 -7.21 -21.13
C LEU A 86 -0.68 -6.41 -19.84
N LEU A 87 -1.90 -5.98 -19.48
CA LEU A 87 -2.16 -5.27 -18.23
C LEU A 87 -1.80 -6.12 -17.00
N ALA A 88 -2.12 -7.41 -17.00
CA ALA A 88 -1.75 -8.32 -15.92
C ALA A 88 -0.23 -8.43 -15.75
N LEU A 89 0.53 -8.49 -16.85
CA LEU A 89 1.99 -8.48 -16.81
C LEU A 89 2.53 -7.14 -16.30
N LEU A 90 1.95 -6.03 -16.77
CA LEU A 90 2.33 -4.69 -16.35
C LEU A 90 2.04 -4.42 -14.87
N MET A 91 1.00 -5.04 -14.28
CA MET A 91 0.76 -4.97 -12.83
C MET A 91 1.93 -5.52 -12.01
N LEU A 92 2.67 -6.52 -12.53
CA LEU A 92 3.81 -7.11 -11.82
C LEU A 92 4.96 -6.12 -11.63
N THR A 93 5.04 -5.07 -12.46
CA THR A 93 6.02 -3.99 -12.31
C THR A 93 5.80 -3.16 -11.04
N GLY A 94 4.63 -3.27 -10.39
CA GLY A 94 4.30 -2.49 -9.20
C GLY A 94 3.93 -1.03 -9.49
N SER A 95 3.72 -0.67 -10.77
CA SER A 95 3.30 0.69 -11.15
C SER A 95 1.89 1.01 -10.64
N TYR A 96 1.74 2.17 -10.02
CA TYR A 96 0.45 2.66 -9.51
C TYR A 96 -0.60 2.80 -10.62
N ILE A 97 -0.18 3.22 -11.82
CA ILE A 97 -1.08 3.41 -12.95
C ILE A 97 -1.68 2.07 -13.37
N PHE A 98 -0.85 1.05 -13.57
CA PHE A 98 -1.31 -0.26 -14.05
C PHE A 98 -2.17 -0.99 -13.02
N ILE A 99 -1.80 -0.92 -11.74
CA ILE A 99 -2.62 -1.50 -10.66
C ILE A 99 -3.96 -0.74 -10.55
N GLY A 100 -3.95 0.58 -10.68
CA GLY A 100 -5.17 1.41 -10.67
C GLY A 100 -6.11 1.06 -11.84
N THR A 101 -5.58 0.97 -13.06
CA THR A 101 -6.37 0.58 -14.23
C THR A 101 -6.92 -0.84 -14.11
N ALA A 102 -6.14 -1.78 -13.58
CA ALA A 102 -6.59 -3.14 -13.37
C ALA A 102 -7.71 -3.22 -12.31
N LEU A 103 -7.63 -2.42 -11.24
CA LEU A 103 -8.70 -2.32 -10.25
C LEU A 103 -9.99 -1.79 -10.86
N LEU A 104 -9.93 -0.71 -11.64
CA LEU A 104 -11.12 -0.16 -12.30
C LEU A 104 -11.74 -1.17 -13.25
N LEU A 105 -10.92 -1.80 -14.10
CA LEU A 105 -11.38 -2.81 -15.04
C LEU A 105 -12.04 -4.00 -14.34
N SER A 106 -11.41 -4.53 -13.29
CA SER A 106 -11.95 -5.67 -12.53
C SER A 106 -13.25 -5.33 -11.80
N LEU A 107 -13.39 -4.10 -11.29
CA LEU A 107 -14.67 -3.62 -10.74
C LEU A 107 -15.75 -3.51 -11.82
N THR A 108 -15.43 -3.01 -13.01
CA THR A 108 -16.39 -2.95 -14.13
C THR A 108 -16.86 -4.36 -14.53
N ILE A 109 -15.93 -5.32 -14.65
CA ILE A 109 -16.25 -6.73 -14.94
C ILE A 109 -17.12 -7.33 -13.83
N LEU A 110 -16.79 -7.07 -12.57
CA LEU A 110 -17.56 -7.54 -11.41
C LEU A 110 -19.00 -7.01 -11.43
N VAL A 111 -19.17 -5.70 -11.63
CA VAL A 111 -20.49 -5.06 -11.71
C VAL A 111 -21.30 -5.65 -12.86
N TYR A 112 -20.67 -5.88 -14.02
CA TYR A 112 -21.35 -6.51 -15.13
C TYR A 112 -21.86 -7.91 -14.76
N HIS A 113 -21.01 -8.76 -14.18
CA HIS A 113 -21.41 -10.12 -13.77
C HIS A 113 -22.48 -10.12 -12.68
N LEU A 114 -22.53 -9.09 -11.81
CA LEU A 114 -23.58 -8.93 -10.82
C LEU A 114 -24.92 -8.52 -11.45
N LEU A 115 -24.90 -7.65 -12.47
CA LEU A 115 -26.11 -7.20 -13.17
C LEU A 115 -26.70 -8.31 -14.07
N TRP A 116 -25.83 -9.16 -14.64
CA TRP A 116 -26.19 -10.28 -15.51
C TRP A 116 -25.82 -11.61 -14.88
N LEU A 117 -26.29 -11.83 -13.65
CA LEU A 117 -25.92 -13.00 -12.87
C LEU A 117 -26.55 -14.27 -13.45
N SER A 118 -25.73 -15.09 -14.10
CA SER A 118 -26.06 -16.46 -14.49
C SER A 118 -25.22 -17.46 -13.69
N ALA A 119 -25.66 -18.71 -13.58
CA ALA A 119 -24.87 -19.77 -12.95
C ALA A 119 -23.49 -19.95 -13.62
N GLU A 120 -23.45 -19.68 -14.92
CA GLU A 120 -22.23 -19.67 -15.74
C GLU A 120 -21.31 -18.50 -15.40
N GLY A 121 -21.82 -17.35 -14.95
CA GLY A 121 -21.01 -16.18 -14.60
C GLY A 121 -20.23 -16.28 -13.27
N LEU A 122 -20.49 -17.30 -12.45
CA LEU A 122 -19.89 -17.44 -11.11
C LEU A 122 -18.35 -17.48 -11.10
N PRO A 123 -17.67 -18.25 -11.97
CA PRO A 123 -16.21 -18.27 -12.00
C PRO A 123 -15.62 -16.91 -12.41
N GLY A 124 -16.28 -16.19 -13.32
CA GLY A 124 -15.86 -14.86 -13.76
C GLY A 124 -15.97 -13.84 -12.65
N LEU A 125 -17.04 -13.92 -11.86
CA LEU A 125 -17.25 -13.10 -10.67
C LEU A 125 -16.16 -13.35 -9.62
N VAL A 126 -15.81 -14.62 -9.35
CA VAL A 126 -14.74 -14.97 -8.40
C VAL A 126 -13.39 -14.42 -8.86
N LEU A 127 -13.05 -14.59 -10.13
CA LEU A 127 -11.79 -14.10 -10.69
C LEU A 127 -11.73 -12.56 -10.68
N ALA A 128 -12.80 -11.89 -11.09
CA ALA A 128 -12.90 -10.44 -11.05
C ALA A 128 -12.78 -9.89 -9.62
N ALA A 129 -13.44 -10.55 -8.65
CA ALA A 129 -13.33 -10.20 -7.24
C ALA A 129 -11.90 -10.38 -6.72
N ALA A 130 -11.25 -11.50 -7.05
CA ALA A 130 -9.86 -11.76 -6.67
C ALA A 130 -8.90 -10.72 -7.25
N THR A 131 -9.08 -10.32 -8.52
CA THR A 131 -8.30 -9.23 -9.13
C THR A 131 -8.53 -7.90 -8.43
N ALA A 132 -9.78 -7.55 -8.13
CA ALA A 132 -10.12 -6.29 -7.47
C ALA A 132 -9.53 -6.24 -6.05
N ILE A 133 -9.66 -7.31 -5.27
CA ILE A 133 -9.09 -7.41 -3.92
C ILE A 133 -7.57 -7.33 -3.98
N GLY A 134 -6.92 -8.12 -4.84
CA GLY A 134 -5.46 -8.11 -5.00
C GLY A 134 -4.93 -6.73 -5.40
N SER A 135 -5.60 -6.07 -6.35
CA SER A 135 -5.22 -4.72 -6.80
C SER A 135 -5.44 -3.66 -5.72
N GLY A 136 -6.56 -3.73 -4.98
CA GLY A 136 -6.85 -2.84 -3.85
C GLY A 136 -5.82 -2.97 -2.72
N MET A 137 -5.42 -4.20 -2.39
CA MET A 137 -4.36 -4.45 -1.42
C MET A 137 -2.99 -3.97 -1.91
N ALA A 138 -2.70 -4.07 -3.21
CA ALA A 138 -1.46 -3.55 -3.78
C ALA A 138 -1.40 -2.02 -3.74
N LEU A 139 -2.49 -1.33 -4.10
CA LEU A 139 -2.58 0.14 -4.01
C LEU A 139 -2.47 0.63 -2.57
N SER A 140 -3.15 -0.03 -1.62
CA SER A 140 -3.06 0.34 -0.21
C SER A 140 -1.64 0.19 0.32
N ARG A 141 -0.93 -0.89 -0.07
CA ARG A 141 0.47 -1.11 0.27
C ARG A 141 1.37 -0.01 -0.31
N ILE A 142 1.19 0.36 -1.58
CA ILE A 142 1.97 1.44 -2.23
C ILE A 142 1.71 2.78 -1.52
N ARG A 143 0.45 3.12 -1.22
CA ARG A 143 0.10 4.35 -0.48
C ARG A 143 0.69 4.37 0.93
N LEU A 144 0.67 3.25 1.64
CA LEU A 144 1.26 3.14 2.97
C LEU A 144 2.78 3.31 2.93
N HIS A 145 3.47 2.75 1.92
CA HIS A 145 4.91 2.97 1.73
C HIS A 145 5.22 4.41 1.36
N GLY A 146 4.41 5.05 0.50
CA GLY A 146 4.53 6.47 0.18
C GLY A 146 4.38 7.36 1.41
N ARG A 147 3.36 7.10 2.25
CA ARG A 147 3.17 7.82 3.52
C ARG A 147 4.31 7.60 4.50
N ARG A 148 4.86 6.39 4.57
CA ARG A 148 6.05 6.11 5.41
C ARG A 148 7.28 6.85 4.91
N LYS A 149 7.55 6.85 3.60
CA LYS A 149 8.66 7.61 3.01
C LYS A 149 8.48 9.11 3.26
N ALA A 150 7.28 9.64 3.07
CA ALA A 150 6.97 11.03 3.38
C ALA A 150 7.25 11.34 4.85
N LYS A 151 6.80 10.48 5.78
CA LYS A 151 7.12 10.60 7.22
C LYS A 151 8.61 10.46 7.52
N GLU A 152 9.34 9.60 6.82
CA GLU A 152 10.80 9.46 7.00
C GLU A 152 11.54 10.71 6.49
N THR A 153 11.10 11.28 5.37
CA THR A 153 11.62 12.55 4.85
C THR A 153 11.35 13.68 5.82
N ASP A 154 10.12 13.77 6.35
CA ASP A 154 9.72 14.75 7.36
C ASP A 154 10.50 14.57 8.67
N ALA A 155 10.77 13.32 9.05
CA ALA A 155 11.61 12.96 10.19
C ALA A 155 13.11 13.27 9.99
N ARG A 156 13.58 13.38 8.73
CA ARG A 156 14.95 13.88 8.43
C ARG A 156 15.03 15.40 8.48
N THR A 157 13.92 16.11 8.31
CA THR A 157 13.84 17.57 8.49
C THR A 157 13.55 17.99 9.92
N MET A 158 13.25 17.04 10.82
CA MET A 158 13.14 17.33 12.25
C MET A 158 14.50 17.77 12.82
N PRO A 159 14.53 18.79 13.69
CA PRO A 159 15.78 19.31 14.25
C PRO A 159 16.53 18.19 15.01
N GLU A 160 17.79 17.98 14.63
CA GLU A 160 18.66 17.03 15.31
C GLU A 160 19.07 17.58 16.68
N TYR A 161 18.57 16.96 17.76
CA TYR A 161 19.03 17.30 19.09
C TYR A 161 20.26 16.47 19.47
N SER A 162 21.43 16.91 19.03
CA SER A 162 22.71 16.40 19.52
C SER A 162 22.98 17.01 20.90
N GLY A 163 22.33 16.50 21.95
CA GLY A 163 22.44 16.99 23.35
C GLY A 163 23.85 17.04 23.98
N TRP A 164 24.75 17.81 23.40
CA TRP A 164 26.11 18.11 23.87
C TRP A 164 26.51 19.57 23.62
N GLY A 165 25.56 20.45 23.27
CA GLY A 165 25.91 21.84 22.99
C GLY A 165 24.72 22.73 22.66
N ALA A 166 24.01 23.16 23.69
CA ALA A 166 23.60 24.55 23.86
C ALA A 166 23.15 24.75 25.33
N PRO A 167 24.05 25.22 26.22
CA PRO A 167 23.61 25.85 27.45
C PRO A 167 23.29 27.33 27.19
N ARG A 168 22.14 27.78 27.74
CA ARG A 168 21.76 29.18 28.11
C ARG A 168 21.48 30.14 26.95
N GLY A 169 20.71 31.22 27.11
CA GLY A 169 19.70 31.66 28.08
C GLY A 169 18.44 31.97 27.25
N ASP A 170 17.23 32.07 27.78
CA ASP A 170 16.75 33.25 28.49
C ASP A 170 15.36 32.88 29.04
N ALA A 171 15.22 32.69 30.35
CA ALA A 171 13.93 32.75 31.04
C ALA A 171 14.11 32.90 32.57
N GLU A 172 15.07 33.74 32.98
CA GLU A 172 15.00 34.57 34.19
C GLU A 172 15.29 35.97 33.64
N LYS A 173 14.55 37.06 33.84
CA LYS A 173 13.56 37.55 34.83
C LYS A 173 12.95 38.85 34.23
N PRO A 174 12.01 39.58 34.86
CA PRO A 174 11.45 39.43 36.20
C PRO A 174 10.01 38.90 36.26
#